data_AF-A0ABD1DQ80-F1
#
_entry.id   AF-A0ABD1DQ80-F1
#
_cell.length_a   1.000
_cell.length_b   1.000
_cell.length_c   1.000
_cell.angle_alpha   90.00
_cell.angle_beta   90.00
_cell.angle_gamma   90.00
#
_symmetry.space_group_name_H-M   'P 1'
#
loop_
_entity.id
_entity.type
_entity.pdbx_description
1 polymer ?
#
loop_
_entity_poly.entity_id
_entity_poly.type
_entity_poly.pdbx_seq_one_letter_code
_entity_poly.pdbx_strand_id
1 'polypeptide(L)'
;MSGATRYRSLWEHHFKSCQGIVFVIDSSDRMRLVVVKDELELLLQHQDIANRRVPILFFANKMDCADALSSVKIAAGLGLGEDQGQAVAHQLEQRADRGGPAGRRAVDGAPDSGVRGQLEGEEYVKDCEREGGV
;
A
#
# COMPACT_ATOMS: atom_id res chain seq x y z
N MET A 1 10.73 9.96 -6.45
CA MET A 1 11.46 11.25 -6.53
C MET A 1 11.96 11.64 -5.15
N SER A 2 12.97 12.50 -5.06
CA SER A 2 13.46 12.97 -3.75
C SER A 2 12.50 14.00 -3.14
N GLY A 3 12.27 13.92 -1.83
CA GLY A 3 11.46 14.88 -1.05
C GLY A 3 12.27 16.00 -0.37
N ALA A 4 13.59 16.04 -0.60
CA ALA A 4 14.41 17.13 -0.13
C ALA A 4 14.03 18.43 -0.87
N THR A 5 13.95 19.54 -0.13
CA THR A 5 13.46 20.85 -0.63
C THR A 5 14.07 21.25 -1.97
N ARG A 6 15.38 21.06 -2.15
CA ARG A 6 16.11 21.42 -3.38
C ARG A 6 15.70 20.65 -4.65
N TYR A 7 14.99 19.53 -4.50
CA TYR A 7 14.59 18.66 -5.60
C TYR A 7 13.08 18.68 -5.88
N ARG A 8 12.30 19.45 -5.11
CA ARG A 8 10.83 19.48 -5.27
C ARG A 8 10.40 20.11 -6.59
N SER A 9 11.17 21.06 -7.13
CA SER A 9 10.94 21.63 -8.46
C SER A 9 10.94 20.60 -9.59
N LEU A 10 11.62 19.46 -9.41
CA LEU A 10 11.64 18.40 -10.42
C LEU A 10 10.33 17.62 -10.51
N TRP A 11 9.45 17.72 -9.50
CA TRP A 11 8.17 17.01 -9.49
C TRP A 11 7.26 17.46 -10.63
N GLU A 12 7.33 18.74 -10.99
CA GLU A 12 6.51 19.37 -12.02
C GLU A 12 6.66 18.69 -13.39
N HIS A 13 7.85 18.16 -13.70
CA HIS A 13 8.10 17.43 -14.95
C HIS A 13 7.26 16.16 -15.09
N HIS A 14 6.75 15.62 -13.99
CA HIS A 14 5.99 14.37 -13.97
C HIS A 14 4.46 14.59 -13.86
N PHE A 15 3.99 15.79 -13.52
CA PHE A 15 2.56 16.04 -13.32
C PHE A 15 1.75 15.81 -14.60
N LYS A 16 2.29 16.16 -15.77
CA LYS A 16 1.61 15.99 -17.07
C LYS A 16 1.32 14.54 -17.45
N SER A 17 2.18 13.59 -17.09
CA SER A 17 2.04 12.18 -17.48
C SER A 17 1.60 11.27 -16.32
N CYS A 18 1.53 11.78 -15.09
CA CYS A 18 1.13 10.98 -13.95
C CYS A 18 -0.33 10.52 -14.06
N GLN A 19 -0.58 9.27 -13.65
CA GLN A 19 -1.91 8.63 -13.59
C GLN A 19 -2.41 8.54 -12.15
N GLY A 20 -1.53 8.76 -11.19
CA GLY A 20 -1.80 8.72 -9.76
C GLY A 20 -0.56 9.19 -9.00
N ILE A 21 -0.76 9.58 -7.74
CA ILE A 21 0.31 10.07 -6.87
C ILE A 21 0.27 9.23 -5.60
N VAL A 22 1.42 8.70 -5.18
CA VAL A 22 1.58 8.07 -3.87
C VAL A 22 2.36 9.04 -3.00
N PHE A 23 1.69 9.55 -1.97
CA PHE A 23 2.22 10.51 -1.02
C PHE A 23 2.61 9.79 0.26
N VAL A 24 3.91 9.54 0.45
CA VAL A 24 4.45 8.83 1.60
C VAL A 24 4.79 9.83 2.71
N ILE A 25 4.25 9.59 3.90
CA ILE A 25 4.35 10.46 5.07
C ILE A 25 5.08 9.71 6.16
N ASP A 26 6.04 10.36 6.79
CA ASP A 26 6.68 9.82 7.99
C ASP A 26 5.74 10.05 9.19
N SER A 27 5.15 8.97 9.72
CA SER A 27 4.15 9.07 10.79
C SER A 27 4.75 9.44 12.14
N SER A 28 6.06 9.23 12.36
CA SER A 28 6.73 9.60 13.61
C SER A 28 7.01 11.12 13.69
N ASP A 29 7.21 11.78 12.55
CA ASP A 29 7.65 13.18 12.52
C ASP A 29 6.47 14.18 12.48
N ARG A 30 5.99 14.53 13.68
CA ARG A 30 4.87 15.46 13.86
C ARG A 30 5.17 16.88 13.41
N MET A 31 6.39 17.34 13.62
CA MET A 31 6.78 18.73 13.29
C MET A 31 6.80 18.94 11.79
N ARG A 32 7.19 17.91 11.03
CA ARG A 32 7.23 17.98 9.56
C ARG A 32 5.87 17.84 8.90
N LEU A 33 4.81 17.45 9.61
CA LEU A 33 3.47 17.40 9.02
C LEU A 33 2.99 18.76 8.49
N VAL A 34 3.38 19.86 9.13
CA VAL A 34 3.04 21.21 8.64
C VAL A 34 3.65 21.45 7.26
N VAL A 35 4.93 21.10 7.10
CA VAL A 35 5.62 21.19 5.80
C VAL A 35 4.97 20.27 4.77
N VAL A 36 4.56 19.07 5.19
CA VAL A 36 3.88 18.13 4.29
C VAL A 36 2.55 18.70 3.80
N LYS A 37 1.78 19.34 4.68
CA LYS A 37 0.51 20.02 4.32
C LYS A 37 0.75 21.10 3.28
N ASP A 38 1.72 21.98 3.50
CA ASP A 38 2.03 23.09 2.58
C ASP A 38 2.47 22.56 1.19
N GLU A 39 3.29 21.51 1.16
CA GLU A 39 3.71 20.86 -0.09
C GLU A 39 2.55 20.15 -0.81
N LEU A 40 1.64 19.53 -0.07
CA LEU A 40 0.43 18.93 -0.64
C LEU A 40 -0.48 20.01 -1.26
N GLU A 41 -0.67 21.13 -0.58
CA GLU A 41 -1.45 22.25 -1.12
C GLU A 41 -0.83 22.82 -2.40
N LEU A 42 0.49 23.03 -2.42
CA LEU A 42 1.20 23.50 -3.60
C LEU A 42 1.06 22.52 -4.79
N LEU A 43 1.18 21.22 -4.52
CA LEU A 43 0.99 20.16 -5.51
C LEU A 43 -0.44 20.17 -6.06
N LEU A 44 -1.46 20.30 -5.20
CA LEU A 44 -2.86 20.30 -5.58
C LEU A 44 -3.26 21.56 -6.36
N GLN A 45 -2.62 22.70 -6.10
CA GLN A 45 -2.85 23.96 -6.81
C GLN A 45 -2.16 24.02 -8.19
N HIS A 46 -1.21 23.12 -8.46
CA HIS A 46 -0.50 23.12 -9.72
C HIS A 46 -1.44 22.82 -10.89
N GLN A 47 -1.41 23.63 -11.95
CA GLN A 47 -2.37 23.58 -13.07
C GLN A 47 -2.48 22.18 -13.72
N ASP A 48 -1.35 21.48 -13.90
CA ASP A 48 -1.36 20.12 -14.49
C ASP A 48 -2.05 19.07 -13.62
N ILE A 49 -2.15 19.29 -12.30
CA ILE A 49 -2.85 18.42 -11.36
C ILE A 49 -4.28 18.92 -11.15
N ALA A 50 -4.48 20.21 -10.88
CA ALA A 50 -5.79 20.81 -10.63
C ALA A 50 -6.77 20.62 -11.81
N ASN A 51 -6.26 20.66 -13.05
CA ASN A 51 -7.09 20.49 -14.25
C ASN A 51 -7.41 19.03 -14.57
N ARG A 52 -6.91 18.06 -13.79
CA ARG A 52 -7.05 16.63 -14.04
C ARG A 52 -7.52 15.90 -12.79
N ARG A 53 -8.30 14.84 -12.97
CA ARG A 53 -8.65 13.94 -11.87
C ARG A 53 -7.51 12.93 -11.68
N VAL A 54 -6.54 13.28 -10.84
CA VAL A 54 -5.42 12.40 -10.47
C VAL A 54 -5.69 11.82 -9.07
N PRO A 55 -5.86 10.50 -8.91
CA PRO A 55 -6.02 9.89 -7.59
C PRO A 55 -4.73 10.02 -6.78
N ILE A 56 -4.86 10.38 -5.50
CA ILE A 56 -3.75 10.47 -4.55
C ILE A 56 -3.95 9.44 -3.45
N LEU A 57 -2.94 8.60 -3.23
CA LEU A 57 -2.87 7.64 -2.13
C LEU A 57 -1.91 8.18 -1.07
N PHE A 58 -2.39 8.29 0.17
CA PHE A 58 -1.56 8.65 1.32
C PHE A 58 -1.07 7.38 2.03
N PHE A 59 0.24 7.30 2.28
CA PHE A 59 0.85 6.19 2.99
C PHE A 59 1.52 6.68 4.27
N ALA A 60 1.00 6.25 5.42
CA ALA A 60 1.60 6.53 6.72
C ALA A 60 2.72 5.52 6.99
N ASN A 61 3.97 5.95 6.82
CA ASN A 61 5.17 5.12 6.99
C ASN A 61 5.74 5.23 8.42
N LYS A 62 6.59 4.28 8.82
CA LYS A 62 7.21 4.20 10.16
C LYS A 62 6.25 4.01 11.33
N MET A 63 5.18 3.25 11.09
CA MET A 63 4.16 2.95 12.11
C MET A 63 4.69 2.07 13.26
N ASP A 64 5.89 1.51 13.12
CA ASP A 64 6.62 0.78 14.16
C ASP A 64 7.17 1.70 15.26
N CYS A 65 7.28 3.01 15.01
CA CYS A 65 7.79 3.97 15.98
C CYS A 65 6.75 4.28 17.07
N ALA A 66 7.18 4.41 18.33
CA ALA A 66 6.30 4.65 19.46
C ALA A 66 5.55 6.01 19.40
N ASP A 67 6.10 6.97 18.67
CA ASP A 67 5.55 8.31 18.46
C ASP A 67 4.68 8.43 17.19
N ALA A 68 4.53 7.34 16.42
CA ALA A 68 3.76 7.29 15.19
C ALA A 68 2.33 7.82 15.34
N LEU A 69 1.93 8.65 14.39
CA LEU A 69 0.59 9.20 14.30
C LEU A 69 -0.35 8.23 13.59
N SER A 70 -1.58 8.12 14.10
CA SER A 70 -2.63 7.38 13.41
C SER A 70 -3.01 8.05 12.10
N SER A 71 -3.53 7.26 11.15
CA SER A 71 -4.03 7.73 9.86
C SER A 71 -5.05 8.87 10.02
N VAL A 72 -5.92 8.80 11.03
CA VAL A 72 -6.90 9.84 11.36
C VAL A 72 -6.22 11.16 11.74
N LYS A 73 -5.18 11.12 12.57
CA LYS A 73 -4.43 12.32 12.97
C LYS A 73 -3.66 12.92 11.80
N ILE A 74 -3.09 12.07 10.94
CA ILE A 74 -2.40 12.52 9.73
C ILE A 74 -3.41 13.18 8.77
N ALA A 75 -4.55 12.56 8.51
CA ALA A 75 -5.60 13.12 7.65
C ALA A 75 -6.07 14.49 8.17
N ALA A 76 -6.36 14.60 9.47
CA ALA A 76 -6.71 15.86 10.11
C ALA A 76 -5.59 16.91 10.00
N GLY A 77 -4.33 16.50 10.21
CA GLY A 77 -3.16 17.37 10.08
C GLY A 77 -2.94 17.89 8.65
N LEU A 78 -3.38 17.15 7.64
CA LEU A 78 -3.34 17.54 6.23
C LEU A 78 -4.59 18.32 5.78
N GLY A 79 -5.58 18.51 6.64
CA GLY A 79 -6.85 19.14 6.27
C GLY A 79 -7.71 18.28 5.35
N LEU A 80 -7.47 16.97 5.30
CA LEU A 80 -8.31 16.01 4.56
C LEU A 80 -9.53 15.69 5.42
N GLY A 81 -10.71 16.14 5.00
CA GLY A 81 -11.97 15.80 5.69
C GLY A 81 -12.24 14.29 5.72
N GLU A 82 -13.12 13.84 6.62
CA GLU A 82 -13.45 12.42 6.80
C GLU A 82 -13.87 11.73 5.47
N ASP A 83 -14.57 12.45 4.59
CA ASP A 83 -14.95 11.95 3.24
C ASP A 83 -13.77 11.74 2.28
N GLN A 84 -12.66 12.45 2.44
CA GLN A 84 -11.50 12.34 1.55
C GLN A 84 -10.43 11.36 2.08
N GLY A 85 -10.38 11.13 3.39
CA GLY A 85 -9.42 10.22 4.03
C GLY A 85 -9.77 8.73 3.94
N GLN A 86 -11.06 8.38 3.89
CA GLN A 86 -11.50 6.98 3.97
C GLN A 86 -11.52 6.21 2.64
N ALA A 87 -11.60 6.90 1.50
CA ALA A 87 -11.75 6.24 0.21
C ALA A 87 -10.54 5.38 -0.22
N VAL A 88 -9.35 5.61 0.36
CA VAL A 88 -8.11 4.99 -0.14
C VAL A 88 -7.53 3.92 0.79
N ALA A 89 -7.72 4.04 2.11
CA ALA A 89 -7.18 3.08 3.08
C ALA A 89 -7.90 1.71 2.99
N HIS A 90 -9.22 1.70 2.77
CA HIS A 90 -10.02 0.48 2.80
C HIS A 90 -9.79 -0.44 1.58
N GLN A 91 -9.17 0.06 0.50
CA GLN A 91 -8.99 -0.68 -0.75
C GLN A 91 -7.66 -1.43 -0.84
N LEU A 92 -6.69 -1.16 0.04
CA LEU A 92 -5.39 -1.84 0.07
C LEU A 92 -5.38 -3.06 0.99
N GLU A 93 -6.08 -3.03 2.13
CA GLU A 93 -6.22 -4.20 3.01
C GLU A 93 -6.88 -5.39 2.28
N GLN A 94 -7.84 -5.11 1.38
CA GLN A 94 -8.61 -6.13 0.67
C GLN A 94 -7.89 -6.77 -0.53
N ARG A 95 -6.71 -6.26 -0.93
CA ARG A 95 -5.95 -6.80 -2.07
C ARG A 95 -4.80 -7.73 -1.64
N ALA A 96 -4.39 -7.70 -0.38
CA ALA A 96 -3.31 -8.55 0.12
C ALA A 96 -3.71 -10.04 0.27
N ASP A 97 -5.01 -10.36 0.22
CA ASP A 97 -5.52 -11.73 0.46
C ASP A 97 -5.87 -12.53 -0.82
N ARG A 98 -5.56 -12.03 -2.02
CA ARG A 98 -5.66 -12.87 -3.24
C ARG A 98 -4.35 -13.59 -3.54
N GLY A 99 -3.94 -14.46 -2.63
CA GLY A 99 -3.12 -15.63 -2.96
C GLY A 99 -3.95 -16.64 -3.74
N GLY A 100 -4.10 -16.44 -5.06
CA GLY A 100 -4.73 -17.41 -5.97
C GLY A 100 -3.72 -18.49 -6.40
N PRO A 101 -4.14 -19.77 -6.55
CA PRO A 101 -3.24 -20.91 -6.64
C PRO A 101 -2.55 -20.99 -8.00
N ALA A 102 -1.31 -21.50 -7.99
CA ALA A 102 -0.53 -21.81 -9.18
C ALA A 102 -1.29 -22.76 -10.10
N GLY A 103 -1.67 -22.25 -11.28
CA GLY A 103 -2.27 -23.05 -12.34
C GLY A 103 -1.27 -24.08 -12.88
N ARG A 104 -1.51 -25.36 -12.61
CA ARG A 104 -0.94 -26.45 -13.43
C ARG A 104 -1.94 -26.76 -14.54
N ARG A 105 -1.55 -26.46 -15.77
CA ARG A 105 -2.25 -26.88 -17.00
C ARG A 105 -2.34 -28.40 -17.02
N ALA A 106 -3.57 -28.91 -17.09
CA ALA A 106 -3.85 -30.26 -17.55
C ALA A 106 -3.50 -30.35 -19.05
N VAL A 107 -2.75 -31.39 -19.41
CA VAL A 107 -2.61 -31.84 -20.81
C VAL A 107 -3.35 -33.18 -20.91
N ASP A 108 -4.42 -33.19 -21.70
CA ASP A 108 -5.16 -34.41 -22.05
C ASP A 108 -4.46 -35.16 -23.20
N GLY A 109 -4.35 -36.48 -23.06
CA GLY A 109 -3.84 -37.39 -24.08
C GLY A 109 -3.69 -38.83 -23.57
N ALA A 110 -4.76 -39.62 -23.72
CA ALA A 110 -5.01 -41.00 -23.26
C ALA A 110 -4.11 -42.10 -23.89
N PRO A 111 -4.44 -43.41 -23.76
CA PRO A 111 -4.56 -44.27 -22.58
C PRO A 111 -3.56 -45.45 -22.62
N ASP A 112 -3.42 -46.20 -21.52
CA ASP A 112 -3.57 -47.67 -21.46
C ASP A 112 -2.77 -48.31 -20.30
N SER A 113 -3.45 -49.22 -19.61
CA SER A 113 -2.94 -50.33 -18.79
C SER A 113 -2.11 -50.05 -17.53
N GLY A 114 -2.62 -50.54 -16.39
CA GLY A 114 -1.78 -51.32 -15.48
C GLY A 114 -1.56 -50.80 -14.05
N VAL A 115 -2.39 -51.32 -13.14
CA VAL A 115 -2.01 -51.80 -11.79
C VAL A 115 -1.74 -50.79 -10.65
N ARG A 116 -2.67 -50.84 -9.68
CA ARG A 116 -2.58 -50.74 -8.20
C ARG A 116 -1.52 -49.84 -7.55
N GLY A 117 -1.99 -49.02 -6.59
CA GLY A 117 -1.17 -48.66 -5.43
C GLY A 117 -1.72 -47.53 -4.56
N GLN A 118 -2.42 -47.92 -3.50
CA GLN A 118 -2.53 -47.27 -2.17
C GLN A 118 -3.02 -45.81 -2.03
N LEU A 119 -4.14 -45.68 -1.32
CA LEU A 119 -4.65 -44.48 -0.68
C LEU A 119 -3.99 -44.32 0.69
N GLU A 120 -3.31 -43.21 0.93
CA GLU A 120 -3.14 -42.54 2.24
C GLU A 120 -3.05 -41.04 1.89
N GLY A 121 -3.83 -40.13 2.45
CA GLY A 121 -4.28 -40.05 3.83
C GLY A 121 -3.83 -38.67 4.32
N GLU A 122 -4.81 -37.84 4.67
CA GLU A 122 -4.66 -36.43 5.02
C GLU A 122 -3.70 -36.22 6.19
N GLU A 123 -2.86 -35.17 6.15
CA GLU A 123 -2.38 -34.53 7.38
C GLU A 123 -2.38 -33.01 7.22
N TYR A 124 -3.42 -32.42 7.80
CA TYR A 124 -3.57 -31.02 8.14
C TYR A 124 -3.39 -30.93 9.66
N VAL A 125 -2.76 -29.83 10.12
CA VAL A 125 -2.71 -29.28 11.50
C VAL A 125 -1.42 -29.53 12.30
N LYS A 126 -0.98 -28.43 12.95
CA LYS A 126 -0.09 -28.26 14.12
C LYS A 126 1.43 -28.16 13.84
N ASP A 127 2.19 -27.20 14.36
CA ASP A 127 2.10 -26.53 15.67
C ASP A 127 2.54 -25.06 15.64
N CYS A 128 1.78 -24.23 16.36
CA CYS A 128 2.18 -22.92 16.85
C CYS A 128 2.37 -23.08 18.36
N GLU A 129 3.62 -23.17 18.81
CA GLU A 129 4.06 -22.98 20.21
C GLU A 129 5.58 -22.80 20.17
N ARG A 130 6.07 -21.58 20.43
CA ARG A 130 6.55 -21.11 21.73
C ARG A 130 7.86 -21.80 22.13
N GLU A 131 8.98 -21.10 21.94
CA GLU A 131 10.07 -21.15 22.92
C GLU A 131 10.65 -19.74 23.10
N GLY A 132 10.42 -19.21 24.31
CA GLY A 132 11.34 -18.30 24.95
C GLY A 132 12.30 -19.11 25.84
N GLY A 133 13.43 -18.51 26.18
CA GLY A 133 14.50 -19.10 26.99
C GLY A 133 15.77 -19.19 26.15
N VAL A 134 16.92 -18.64 26.55
CA VAL A 134 17.43 -18.28 27.88
C VAL A 134 18.31 -17.04 27.75
#